data_AF-M3HZ05-F1
#
_entry.id   AF-M3HZ05-F1
#
_cell.length_a   1.000
_cell.length_b   1.000
_cell.length_c   1.000
_cell.angle_alpha   90.00
_cell.angle_beta   90.00
_cell.angle_gamma   90.00
#
_symmetry.space_group_name_H-M   'P 1'
#
loop_
_entity.id
_entity.type
_entity.pdbx_description
1 polymer ?
#
loop_
_entity_poly.entity_id
_entity_poly.type
_entity_poly.pdbx_seq_one_letter_code
_entity_poly.pdbx_strand_id
1 'polypeptide(L)'
;MNFSKSLLLIAFGGAIGSIFRYLLQYWFGNVLGYSLPWGTLTANLLGSFLIGVVYAISDRFPLFDPQWKFLLASGFCGGFTTFSTFSYETFQMLKSGHYILF
;
A
#
# COMPACT_ATOMS: atom_id res chain seq x y z
N MET A 1 -20.84 -9.69 11.73
CA MET A 1 -20.31 -10.25 10.46
C MET A 1 -19.61 -11.57 10.76
N ASN A 2 -19.76 -12.57 9.90
CA ASN A 2 -19.09 -13.86 10.07
C ASN A 2 -17.59 -13.71 9.79
N PHE A 3 -16.76 -14.22 10.71
CA PHE A 3 -15.28 -14.14 10.65
C PHE A 3 -14.72 -14.58 9.29
N SER A 4 -15.24 -15.68 8.73
CA SER A 4 -14.82 -16.21 7.42
C SER A 4 -15.03 -15.21 6.27
N LYS A 5 -16.10 -14.41 6.31
CA LYS A 5 -16.36 -13.38 5.29
C LYS A 5 -15.30 -12.26 5.37
N SER A 6 -14.94 -11.83 6.58
CA SER A 6 -13.89 -10.84 6.78
C SER A 6 -12.54 -11.31 6.22
N LEU A 7 -12.17 -12.57 6.48
CA LEU A 7 -10.93 -13.15 5.97
C LEU A 7 -10.88 -13.15 4.44
N LEU A 8 -11.97 -13.55 3.78
CA LEU A 8 -12.04 -13.55 2.32
C LEU A 8 -11.90 -12.14 1.74
N LEU A 9 -12.54 -11.14 2.36
CA LEU A 9 -12.41 -9.75 1.93
C LEU A 9 -10.98 -9.22 2.10
N ILE A 10 -10.34 -9.49 3.23
CA ILE A 10 -8.94 -9.11 3.48
C ILE A 10 -8.02 -9.78 2.46
N ALA A 11 -8.18 -11.09 2.25
CA ALA A 11 -7.34 -11.86 1.34
C ALA A 11 -7.49 -11.35 -0.11
N PHE A 12 -8.72 -11.13 -0.56
CA PHE A 12 -9.00 -10.62 -1.90
C PHE A 12 -8.44 -9.20 -2.10
N GLY A 13 -8.71 -8.30 -1.15
CA GLY A 13 -8.16 -6.95 -1.17
C GLY A 13 -6.63 -6.96 -1.19
N GLY A 14 -6.01 -7.75 -0.31
CA GLY A 14 -4.55 -7.86 -0.19
C GLY A 14 -3.90 -8.40 -1.46
N ALA A 15 -4.51 -9.40 -2.11
CA ALA A 15 -4.04 -9.90 -3.39
C ALA A 15 -4.00 -8.78 -4.44
N ILE A 16 -5.10 -8.05 -4.62
CA ILE A 16 -5.19 -6.93 -5.56
C ILE A 16 -4.18 -5.83 -5.21
N GLY A 17 -4.09 -5.44 -3.93
CA GLY A 17 -3.18 -4.41 -3.47
C GLY A 17 -1.72 -4.75 -3.77
N SER A 18 -1.31 -5.99 -3.51
CA SER A 18 0.05 -6.44 -3.78
C SER A 18 0.38 -6.48 -5.27
N ILE A 19 -0.58 -6.84 -6.13
CA ILE A 19 -0.44 -6.80 -7.59
C ILE A 19 -0.26 -5.36 -8.07
N PHE A 20 -1.09 -4.42 -7.62
CA PHE A 20 -0.93 -3.01 -8.00
C PHE A 20 0.38 -2.40 -7.50
N ARG A 21 0.82 -2.75 -6.29
CA ARG A 21 2.14 -2.33 -5.81
C ARG A 21 3.24 -2.85 -6.73
N TYR A 22 3.20 -4.13 -7.11
CA TYR A 22 4.17 -4.70 -8.05
C TYR A 22 4.15 -3.99 -9.40
N LEU A 23 2.97 -3.69 -9.94
CA LEU A 23 2.84 -2.93 -11.18
C LEU A 23 3.47 -1.54 -11.03
N LEU A 24 3.18 -0.79 -9.96
CA LEU A 24 3.82 0.52 -9.74
C LEU A 24 5.35 0.40 -9.72
N GLN A 25 5.90 -0.59 -9.00
CA GLN A 25 7.34 -0.83 -8.98
C GLN A 25 7.91 -1.11 -10.38
N TYR A 26 7.22 -1.95 -11.17
CA TYR A 26 7.62 -2.29 -12.53
C TYR A 26 7.58 -1.07 -13.47
N TRP A 27 6.46 -0.33 -13.49
CA TRP A 27 6.28 0.83 -14.37
C TRP A 27 7.24 1.97 -14.03
N PHE A 28 7.36 2.32 -12.74
CA PHE A 28 8.27 3.39 -12.33
C PHE A 28 9.73 3.03 -12.55
N GLY A 29 10.13 1.77 -12.33
CA GLY A 29 11.49 1.32 -12.62
C GLY A 29 11.85 1.48 -14.10
N ASN A 30 10.90 1.22 -15.00
CA ASN A 30 11.12 1.37 -16.45
C ASN A 30 11.09 2.83 -16.93
N VAL A 31 10.35 3.72 -16.27
CA VAL A 31 10.15 5.12 -16.73
C VAL A 31 11.10 6.11 -16.07
N LEU A 32 11.30 6.01 -14.74
CA LEU A 32 12.08 6.98 -13.95
C LEU A 32 13.43 6.43 -13.50
N GLY A 33 13.73 5.15 -13.77
CA GLY A 33 14.94 4.48 -13.32
C GLY A 33 14.92 4.09 -11.83
N TYR A 34 16.05 3.61 -11.33
CA TYR A 34 16.18 2.98 -10.01
C TYR A 34 16.93 3.83 -8.96
N SER A 35 17.15 5.12 -9.23
CA SER A 35 17.86 6.02 -8.31
C SER A 35 17.05 6.35 -7.05
N LEU A 36 15.72 6.43 -7.19
CA LEU A 36 14.78 6.61 -6.09
C LEU A 36 13.69 5.53 -6.20
N PRO A 37 13.22 4.96 -5.08
CA PRO A 37 12.15 3.95 -5.10
C PRO A 37 10.75 4.56 -5.34
N TRP A 38 10.56 5.19 -6.51
CA TRP A 38 9.33 5.90 -6.89
C TRP A 38 8.08 5.02 -6.79
N GLY A 39 8.19 3.74 -7.17
CA GLY A 39 7.07 2.80 -7.06
C GLY A 39 6.64 2.59 -5.62
N THR A 40 7.60 2.34 -4.71
CA THR A 40 7.32 2.13 -3.28
C THR A 40 6.81 3.40 -2.60
N LEU A 41 7.42 4.55 -2.90
CA LEU A 41 6.98 5.85 -2.36
C LEU A 41 5.54 6.18 -2.79
N THR A 42 5.24 6.02 -4.08
CA THR A 42 3.90 6.28 -4.63
C THR A 42 2.86 5.36 -4.01
N ALA A 43 3.18 4.06 -3.88
CA ALA A 43 2.28 3.10 -3.27
C ALA A 43 1.99 3.44 -1.79
N ASN A 44 3.01 3.77 -1.01
CA ASN A 44 2.85 4.14 0.39
C ASN A 44 2.08 5.44 0.56
N LEU A 45 2.34 6.47 -0.24
CA LEU A 45 1.65 7.75 -0.16
C LEU A 45 0.17 7.62 -0.53
N LEU A 46 -0.13 7.01 -1.68
CA LEU A 46 -1.50 6.82 -2.15
C LEU A 46 -2.28 5.87 -1.23
N GLY A 47 -1.65 4.80 -0.77
CA GLY A 47 -2.28 3.84 0.15
C GLY A 47 -2.59 4.46 1.51
N SER A 48 -1.68 5.25 2.07
CA SER A 48 -1.91 5.93 3.35
C SER A 48 -3.02 6.98 3.24
N PHE A 49 -3.05 7.74 2.13
CA PHE A 49 -4.15 8.67 1.84
C PHE A 49 -5.48 7.92 1.71
N LEU A 50 -5.52 6.81 0.98
CA LEU A 50 -6.73 6.00 0.80
C LEU A 50 -7.25 5.44 2.12
N ILE A 51 -6.38 4.96 3.01
CA ILE A 51 -6.77 4.57 4.38
C ILE A 51 -7.47 5.73 5.09
N GLY A 52 -6.87 6.93 5.07
CA GLY A 52 -7.47 8.13 5.66
C GLY A 52 -8.88 8.42 5.13
N VAL A 53 -9.06 8.35 3.81
CA VAL A 53 -10.38 8.52 3.16
C VAL A 53 -11.36 7.45 3.60
N VAL A 54 -10.95 6.18 3.62
CA VAL A 54 -11.81 5.05 4.04
C VAL A 54 -12.30 5.23 5.48
N TYR A 55 -11.42 5.63 6.39
CA TYR A 55 -11.79 5.87 7.79
C TYR A 55 -12.68 7.11 7.94
N ALA A 56 -12.37 8.21 7.25
CA ALA A 56 -13.19 9.42 7.29
C ALA A 56 -14.62 9.20 6.76
N ILE A 57 -14.78 8.46 5.66
CA ILE A 57 -16.09 8.09 5.12
C ILE A 57 -16.82 7.16 6.09
N SER A 58 -16.13 6.17 6.66
CA SER A 58 -16.72 5.22 7.60
C SER A 58 -17.22 5.90 8.88
N ASP A 59 -16.55 6.95 9.33
CA ASP A 59 -16.94 7.73 10.50
C ASP A 59 -18.11 8.67 10.19
N ARG A 60 -18.06 9.35 9.03
CA ARG A 60 -19.10 10.32 8.63
C ARG A 60 -20.42 9.67 8.20
N PHE A 61 -20.36 8.46 7.64
CA PHE A 61 -21.54 7.73 7.18
C PHE A 61 -21.64 6.41 7.93
N PRO A 62 -22.30 6.36 9.11
CA PRO A 62 -22.40 5.14 9.93
C PRO A 62 -23.17 3.99 9.26
N LEU A 63 -23.88 4.26 8.15
CA LEU A 63 -24.48 3.23 7.27
C LEU A 63 -23.45 2.55 6.35
N PHE A 64 -22.21 3.03 6.30
CA PHE A 64 -21.14 2.44 5.50
C PHE A 64 -20.74 1.09 6.12
N ASP A 65 -21.03 0.00 5.41
CA ASP A 65 -20.84 -1.36 5.90
C ASP A 65 -19.41 -1.57 6.40
N PRO A 66 -19.20 -2.05 7.64
CA PRO A 66 -17.89 -2.41 8.18
C PRO A 66 -17.04 -3.30 7.26
N GLN A 67 -17.67 -4.03 6.33
CA GLN A 67 -17.03 -4.82 5.27
C GLN A 67 -16.01 -4.03 4.44
N TRP A 68 -16.28 -2.76 4.15
CA TRP A 68 -15.40 -1.94 3.32
C TRP A 68 -14.07 -1.65 4.01
N LYS A 69 -14.04 -1.55 5.35
CA LYS A 69 -12.79 -1.39 6.11
C LYS A 69 -11.90 -2.62 6.00
N PHE A 70 -12.48 -3.82 6.05
CA PHE A 70 -11.71 -5.05 5.88
C PHE A 70 -11.17 -5.21 4.46
N LEU A 71 -11.99 -4.92 3.45
CA LEU A 71 -11.58 -5.03 2.05
C LEU A 71 -10.54 -3.96 1.67
N LEU A 72 -10.81 -2.69 1.99
CA LEU A 72 -10.02 -1.56 1.50
C LEU A 72 -8.85 -1.22 2.42
N ALA A 73 -9.07 -1.12 3.74
CA ALA A 73 -7.99 -0.74 4.65
C ALA A 73 -7.08 -1.93 4.97
N SER A 74 -7.62 -2.98 5.59
CA SER A 74 -6.80 -4.15 5.98
C SER A 74 -6.36 -4.99 4.79
N GLY A 75 -7.22 -5.17 3.78
CA GLY A 75 -6.92 -5.91 2.57
C GLY A 75 -6.08 -5.09 1.60
N PHE A 76 -6.73 -4.27 0.77
CA PHE A 76 -6.10 -3.55 -0.34
C PHE A 76 -4.94 -2.70 0.11
N CYS A 77 -5.14 -1.76 1.04
CA CYS A 77 -4.05 -0.88 1.49
C CYS A 77 -2.97 -1.65 2.23
N GLY A 78 -3.32 -2.72 2.96
CA GLY A 78 -2.36 -3.62 3.59
C GLY A 78 -1.44 -4.34 2.60
N GLY A 79 -1.96 -4.77 1.44
CA GLY A 79 -1.15 -5.36 0.37
C GLY A 79 -0.43 -4.34 -0.51
N PHE A 80 -1.05 -3.16 -0.69
CA PHE A 80 -0.59 -2.10 -1.57
C PHE A 80 0.54 -1.26 -0.95
N THR A 81 0.52 -1.04 0.35
CA THR A 81 1.61 -0.37 1.07
C THR A 81 2.66 -1.38 1.53
N THR A 82 3.88 -0.93 1.80
CA THR A 82 4.97 -1.79 2.29
C THR A 82 6.00 -0.99 3.08
N PHE A 83 6.29 -1.47 4.28
CA PHE A 83 7.41 -0.96 5.08
C PHE A 83 8.70 -1.75 4.83
N SER A 84 8.59 -3.06 4.58
CA SER A 84 9.75 -3.94 4.40
C SER A 84 10.52 -3.61 3.12
N THR A 85 9.82 -3.36 2.01
CA THR A 85 10.46 -2.96 0.75
C THR A 85 11.11 -1.59 0.87
N PHE A 86 10.39 -0.63 1.46
CA PHE A 86 10.93 0.72 1.72
C PHE A 86 12.22 0.65 2.55
N SER A 87 12.20 -0.09 3.66
CA SER A 87 13.37 -0.26 4.53
C SER A 87 14.56 -0.89 3.80
N TYR A 88 14.31 -1.88 2.94
CA TYR A 88 15.35 -2.53 2.15
C TYR A 88 15.96 -1.58 1.12
N GLU A 89 15.14 -0.84 0.37
CA GLU A 89 15.58 0.13 -0.63
C GLU A 89 16.41 1.24 0.02
N THR A 90 15.91 1.80 1.12
CA THR A 90 16.60 2.79 1.95
C THR A 90 17.94 2.25 2.48
N PHE A 91 17.99 0.99 2.94
CA PHE A 91 19.24 0.37 3.38
C PHE A 91 20.26 0.20 2.23
N GLN A 92 19.80 -0.12 1.02
CA GLN A 92 20.68 -0.21 -0.16
C GLN A 92 21.21 1.16 -0.59
N MET A 93 20.41 2.22 -0.45
CA MET A 93 20.84 3.59 -0.71
C MET A 93 21.95 4.02 0.26
N LEU A 94 21.82 3.69 1.56
CA LEU A 94 22.90 3.89 2.53
C LEU A 94 24.19 3.17 2.14
N LYS A 95 24.09 1.89 1.76
CA LYS A 95 25.25 1.07 1.39
C LYS A 95 25.97 1.59 0.15
N SER A 96 25.24 2.20 -0.77
CA SER A 96 25.79 2.75 -2.02
C SER A 96 26.27 4.20 -1.90
N GLY A 97 26.22 4.79 -0.69
CA GLY A 97 26.70 6.16 -0.44
C GLY A 97 25.71 7.26 -0.83
N HIS A 98 24.45 6.93 -1.15
CA HIS A 98 23.41 7.89 -1.52
C HIS A 98 22.76 8.54 -0.29
N TYR A 99 23.56 9.20 0.56
CA TYR A 99 23.11 9.73 1.85
C TYR A 99 22.10 10.90 1.76
N ILE A 100 22.11 11.65 0.65
CA ILE A 100 21.17 12.77 0.46
C ILE A 100 19.77 12.26 0.05
N LEU A 101 19.71 11.10 -0.59
CA LEU A 101 18.46 10.49 -1.05
C LEU A 101 17.90 9.49 -0.02
N PHE A 102 18.69 9.13 0.99
CA PHE A 102 18.26 8.39 2.18
C PHE A 102 17.36 9.26 3.06
#